data_AF-A0A1E7FXC5-F1
#
_entry.id   AF-A0A1E7FXC5-F1
#
_cell.length_a   1.000
_cell.length_b   1.000
_cell.length_c   1.000
_cell.angle_alpha   90.00
_cell.angle_beta   90.00
_cell.angle_gamma   90.00
#
_symmetry.space_group_name_H-M   'P 1'
#
loop_
_entity.id
_entity.type
_entity.pdbx_description
1 polymer ?
#
loop_
_entity_poly.entity_id
_entity_poly.type
_entity_poly.pdbx_seq_one_letter_code
_entity_poly.pdbx_strand_id
1 'polypeptide(L)'
;MKARGEIERWRDDQWEKLRILSEERQSNEKISNAIIRDSCDPEDHIDTTNRDKDNGSSAITSNDDEVAVIDNEIPTTATAHERKKAKAAAKRKRAKEKKKTQKSLEKKETEKLQREEAKEAKKAASVLKCRLCGTGIPKPSMAFSRLDQLFCSSKCARTAVKSDST
;
A
#
# COMPACT_ATOMS: atom_id res chain seq x y z
N MET A 1 -5.66 -19.30 34.43
CA MET A 1 -5.94 -19.77 33.05
C MET A 1 -6.39 -18.69 32.05
N LYS A 2 -6.56 -17.41 32.43
CA LYS A 2 -7.08 -16.35 31.53
C LYS A 2 -6.18 -15.99 30.33
N ALA A 3 -4.86 -16.13 30.45
CA ALA A 3 -3.91 -15.76 29.39
C ALA A 3 -4.00 -16.66 28.14
N ARG A 4 -4.38 -17.95 28.28
CA ARG A 4 -4.50 -18.85 27.13
C ARG A 4 -5.68 -18.49 26.22
N GLY A 5 -6.83 -18.15 26.80
CA GLY A 5 -8.02 -17.76 26.02
C GLY A 5 -7.89 -16.41 25.31
N GLU A 6 -7.02 -15.52 25.78
CA GLU A 6 -6.71 -14.27 25.07
C GLU A 6 -5.80 -14.52 23.86
N ILE A 7 -4.85 -15.45 23.99
CA ILE A 7 -3.97 -15.88 22.89
C ILE A 7 -4.76 -16.61 21.80
N GLU A 8 -5.72 -17.46 22.17
CA GLU A 8 -6.57 -18.17 21.20
C GLU A 8 -7.46 -17.19 20.42
N ARG A 9 -8.15 -16.27 21.10
CA ARG A 9 -8.96 -15.24 20.44
C ARG A 9 -8.13 -14.34 19.50
N TRP A 10 -6.92 -13.98 19.92
CA TRP A 10 -6.02 -13.22 19.05
C TRP A 10 -5.64 -14.01 17.81
N ARG A 11 -5.36 -15.31 17.96
CA ARG A 11 -5.01 -16.20 16.85
C ARG A 11 -6.17 -16.32 15.86
N ASP A 12 -7.38 -16.50 16.36
CA ASP A 12 -8.59 -16.59 15.52
C ASP A 12 -8.84 -15.28 14.76
N ASP A 13 -8.68 -14.13 15.41
CA ASP A 13 -8.77 -12.82 14.77
C ASP A 13 -7.70 -12.61 13.67
N GLN A 14 -6.47 -13.12 13.88
CA GLN A 14 -5.44 -13.08 12.84
C GLN A 14 -5.76 -13.99 11.65
N TRP A 15 -6.28 -15.19 11.90
CA TRP A 15 -6.68 -16.11 10.83
C TRP A 15 -7.84 -15.55 10.02
N GLU A 16 -8.83 -14.95 10.67
CA GLU A 16 -9.97 -14.34 9.99
C GLU A 16 -9.54 -13.15 9.12
N LYS A 17 -8.62 -12.31 9.63
CA LYS A 17 -8.03 -11.23 8.83
C LYS A 17 -7.29 -11.75 7.60
N LEU A 18 -6.53 -12.82 7.74
CA LEU A 18 -5.83 -13.44 6.61
C LEU A 18 -6.80 -14.05 5.59
N ARG A 19 -7.88 -14.68 6.05
CA ARG A 19 -8.93 -15.23 5.19
C ARG A 19 -9.58 -14.14 4.34
N ILE A 20 -9.99 -13.03 4.97
CA ILE A 20 -10.59 -11.89 4.27
C ILE A 20 -9.63 -11.29 3.22
N LEU A 21 -8.35 -11.11 3.57
CA LEU A 21 -7.35 -10.60 2.64
C LEU A 21 -7.09 -11.55 1.46
N SER A 22 -7.13 -12.86 1.70
CA SER A 22 -7.01 -13.86 0.65
C SER A 22 -8.19 -13.83 -0.32
N GLU A 23 -9.41 -13.71 0.21
CA GLU A 23 -10.64 -13.62 -0.59
C GLU A 23 -10.64 -12.33 -1.45
N GLU A 24 -10.22 -11.20 -0.87
CA GLU A 24 -10.10 -9.94 -1.60
C GLU A 24 -9.04 -10.03 -2.71
N ARG A 25 -7.90 -10.69 -2.45
CA ARG A 25 -6.87 -10.93 -3.47
C ARG A 25 -7.41 -11.82 -4.61
N GLN A 26 -8.06 -12.94 -4.28
CA GLN A 26 -8.62 -13.84 -5.31
C GLN A 26 -9.70 -13.15 -6.14
N SER A 27 -10.53 -12.31 -5.52
CA SER A 27 -11.53 -11.52 -6.23
C SER A 27 -10.86 -10.52 -7.20
N ASN A 28 -9.86 -9.78 -6.73
CA ASN A 28 -9.11 -8.84 -7.57
C ASN A 28 -8.35 -9.54 -8.71
N GLU A 29 -7.80 -10.72 -8.48
CA GLU A 29 -7.11 -11.51 -9.50
C GLU A 29 -8.08 -12.03 -10.56
N LYS A 30 -9.27 -12.51 -10.16
CA LYS A 30 -10.33 -12.88 -11.11
C LYS A 30 -10.76 -11.70 -11.98
N ILE A 31 -10.92 -10.52 -11.37
CA ILE A 31 -11.24 -9.28 -12.10
C ILE A 31 -10.12 -8.91 -13.07
N SER A 32 -8.86 -8.96 -12.63
CA SER A 32 -7.70 -8.65 -13.48
C SER A 32 -7.58 -9.61 -14.66
N ASN A 33 -7.75 -10.91 -14.43
CA ASN A 33 -7.66 -11.92 -15.49
C ASN A 33 -8.82 -11.83 -16.47
N ALA A 34 -10.02 -11.43 -16.02
CA ALA A 34 -11.14 -11.13 -16.91
C ALA A 34 -10.83 -9.94 -17.84
N ILE A 35 -10.22 -8.88 -17.31
CA ILE A 35 -9.81 -7.69 -18.10
C ILE A 35 -8.75 -8.06 -19.15
N ILE A 36 -7.76 -8.88 -18.79
CA ILE A 36 -6.69 -9.29 -19.71
C ILE A 36 -7.23 -10.18 -20.84
N ARG A 37 -8.22 -11.03 -20.54
CA ARG A 37 -8.83 -11.91 -21.55
C ARG A 37 -9.70 -11.14 -22.55
N ASP A 38 -10.25 -9.99 -22.15
CA ASP A 38 -11.07 -9.09 -22.97
C ASP A 38 -10.22 -8.17 -23.87
N SER A 39 -8.89 -8.13 -23.67
CA SER A 39 -7.96 -7.26 -24.42
C SER A 39 -7.13 -7.99 -25.50
N CYS A 40 -7.42 -9.27 -25.74
CA CYS A 40 -6.82 -10.05 -26.82
C CYS A 40 -7.92 -10.59 -27.76
N ASP A 41 -8.56 -9.72 -28.52
CA ASP A 41 -9.23 -10.08 -29.78
C ASP A 41 -8.31 -9.68 -30.95
N PRO A 42 -7.81 -10.64 -31.75
CA PRO A 42 -7.11 -10.34 -32.99
C PRO A 42 -8.10 -10.21 -34.16
N GLU A 43 -7.92 -9.13 -34.93
CA GLU A 43 -8.52 -8.80 -36.26
C GLU A 43 -9.91 -8.12 -36.17
N ASP A 44 -10.22 -7.02 -36.88
CA ASP A 44 -9.92 -6.73 -38.29
C ASP A 44 -10.07 -5.22 -38.63
N HIS A 45 -9.21 -4.75 -39.55
CA HIS A 45 -9.35 -3.61 -40.47
C HIS A 45 -9.79 -2.21 -39.99
N ILE A 46 -8.83 -1.27 -39.94
CA ILE A 46 -9.10 0.13 -40.31
C ILE A 46 -8.22 0.49 -41.50
N ASP A 47 -8.80 0.40 -42.69
CA ASP A 47 -8.32 1.09 -43.87
C ASP A 47 -8.94 2.49 -43.86
N THR A 48 -8.13 3.54 -43.71
CA THR A 48 -8.49 4.88 -44.18
C THR A 48 -7.22 5.68 -44.42
N THR A 49 -6.86 5.69 -45.69
CA THR A 49 -5.89 6.57 -46.31
C THR A 49 -6.28 8.05 -46.20
N ASN A 50 -5.24 8.90 -46.29
CA ASN A 50 -5.23 10.31 -46.71
C ASN A 50 -5.40 11.43 -45.67
N ARG A 51 -4.24 12.08 -45.39
CA ARG A 51 -3.88 13.43 -45.89
C ARG A 51 -3.91 14.61 -44.87
N ASP A 52 -2.70 14.98 -44.46
CA ASP A 52 -2.10 16.32 -44.37
C ASP A 52 -2.94 17.52 -43.85
N LYS A 53 -2.58 18.07 -42.68
CA LYS A 53 -1.80 19.33 -42.49
C LYS A 53 -2.07 20.06 -41.15
N ASP A 54 -0.95 20.47 -40.56
CA ASP A 54 -0.67 21.73 -39.85
C ASP A 54 -1.32 22.09 -38.48
N ASN A 55 -0.39 22.28 -37.53
CA ASN A 55 -0.27 23.35 -36.52
C ASN A 55 -1.33 23.57 -35.41
N GLY A 56 -0.82 23.57 -34.18
CA GLY A 56 -1.04 24.70 -33.27
C GLY A 56 -1.83 24.44 -31.99
N SER A 57 -1.09 24.32 -30.88
CA SER A 57 -1.33 24.88 -29.54
C SER A 57 -2.75 24.93 -28.95
N SER A 58 -2.83 24.43 -27.72
CA SER A 58 -3.77 24.83 -26.66
C SER A 58 -5.25 24.51 -26.89
N ALA A 59 -5.76 23.51 -26.19
CA ALA A 59 -6.60 23.77 -25.02
C ALA A 59 -7.20 22.46 -24.50
N ILE A 60 -7.22 22.41 -23.18
CA ILE A 60 -8.06 21.59 -22.31
C ILE A 60 -9.42 21.34 -22.96
N THR A 61 -9.70 20.10 -23.34
CA THR A 61 -11.07 19.59 -23.41
C THR A 61 -11.08 18.22 -22.75
N SER A 62 -11.72 18.18 -21.58
CA SER A 62 -12.53 17.07 -21.09
C SER A 62 -12.20 15.70 -21.71
N ASN A 63 -11.37 14.92 -21.03
CA ASN A 63 -11.50 13.47 -21.13
C ASN A 63 -12.83 13.11 -20.44
N ASP A 64 -13.93 13.29 -21.18
CA ASP A 64 -15.04 12.36 -21.15
C ASP A 64 -14.44 11.00 -21.53
N ASP A 65 -13.89 10.34 -20.51
CA ASP A 65 -13.57 8.93 -20.51
C ASP A 65 -14.91 8.20 -20.73
N GLU A 66 -15.32 8.11 -21.99
CA GLU A 66 -16.14 7.03 -22.54
C GLU A 66 -15.38 5.72 -22.33
N VAL A 67 -15.20 5.33 -21.07
CA VAL A 67 -14.87 3.96 -20.73
C VAL A 67 -16.15 3.19 -20.98
N ALA A 68 -16.12 2.45 -22.09
CA ALA A 68 -17.06 1.43 -22.48
C ALA A 68 -17.69 0.80 -21.23
N VAL A 69 -19.00 0.94 -21.18
CA VAL A 69 -19.86 0.36 -20.16
C VAL A 69 -19.65 -1.14 -20.27
N ILE A 70 -18.84 -1.71 -19.39
CA ILE A 70 -18.86 -3.15 -19.17
C ILE A 70 -20.23 -3.44 -18.56
N ASP A 71 -21.16 -3.81 -19.44
CA ASP A 71 -22.53 -4.28 -19.19
C ASP A 71 -22.46 -5.65 -18.51
N ASN A 72 -21.77 -5.74 -17.36
CA ASN A 72 -21.87 -6.91 -16.51
C ASN A 72 -22.99 -6.67 -15.49
N GLU A 73 -24.11 -7.32 -15.82
CA GLU A 73 -25.31 -7.52 -14.99
C GLU A 73 -26.29 -6.34 -14.89
N ILE A 74 -26.75 -5.86 -16.05
CA ILE A 74 -28.12 -5.34 -16.12
C ILE A 74 -28.95 -6.41 -16.83
N PRO A 75 -30.01 -6.95 -16.21
CA PRO A 75 -30.96 -7.79 -16.92
C PRO A 75 -31.37 -7.04 -18.19
N THR A 76 -31.24 -7.69 -19.35
CA THR A 76 -31.45 -7.08 -20.68
C THR A 76 -32.86 -6.47 -20.84
N THR A 77 -33.75 -6.72 -19.87
CA THR A 77 -35.12 -6.21 -19.72
C THR A 77 -35.26 -4.88 -18.96
N ALA A 78 -34.18 -4.33 -18.38
CA ALA A 78 -34.25 -3.11 -17.56
C ALA A 78 -34.35 -1.84 -18.41
N THR A 79 -35.23 -0.93 -17.99
CA THR A 79 -35.48 0.35 -18.67
C THR A 79 -34.24 1.27 -18.63
N ALA A 80 -34.11 2.20 -19.58
CA ALA A 80 -32.99 3.14 -19.64
C ALA A 80 -32.77 3.93 -18.33
N HIS A 81 -33.83 4.12 -17.54
CA HIS A 81 -33.80 4.76 -16.23
C HIS A 81 -33.08 3.91 -15.17
N GLU A 82 -33.31 2.59 -15.15
CA GLU A 82 -32.64 1.66 -14.24
C GLU A 82 -31.15 1.52 -14.56
N ARG A 83 -30.79 1.55 -15.85
CA ARG A 83 -29.39 1.56 -16.30
C ARG A 83 -28.62 2.79 -15.79
N LYS A 84 -29.22 3.98 -15.87
CA LYS A 84 -28.61 5.22 -15.36
C LYS A 84 -28.44 5.19 -13.83
N LYS A 85 -29.43 4.67 -13.11
CA LYS A 85 -29.38 4.56 -11.64
C LYS A 85 -28.29 3.56 -11.18
N ALA A 86 -28.15 2.43 -11.86
CA ALA A 86 -27.10 1.44 -11.60
C ALA A 86 -25.68 2.01 -11.82
N LYS A 87 -25.45 2.71 -12.95
CA LYS A 87 -24.16 3.37 -13.25
C LYS A 87 -23.80 4.44 -12.21
N ALA A 88 -24.76 5.26 -11.80
CA ALA A 88 -24.54 6.27 -10.76
C ALA A 88 -24.19 5.64 -9.40
N ALA A 89 -24.85 4.54 -9.03
CA ALA A 89 -24.55 3.79 -7.81
C ALA A 89 -23.16 3.15 -7.85
N ALA A 90 -22.77 2.55 -8.98
CA ALA A 90 -21.45 1.96 -9.18
C ALA A 90 -20.32 3.02 -9.10
N LYS A 91 -20.49 4.18 -9.76
CA LYS A 91 -19.54 5.30 -9.68
C LYS A 91 -19.37 5.80 -8.24
N ARG A 92 -20.48 5.90 -7.48
CA ARG A 92 -20.45 6.28 -6.06
C ARG A 92 -19.73 5.24 -5.18
N LYS A 93 -19.93 3.94 -5.41
CA LYS A 93 -19.23 2.87 -4.68
C LYS A 93 -17.72 2.93 -4.93
N ARG A 94 -17.30 3.01 -6.19
CA ARG A 94 -15.87 3.12 -6.57
C ARG A 94 -15.21 4.37 -6.01
N ALA A 95 -15.88 5.52 -6.03
CA ALA A 95 -15.36 6.74 -5.43
C ALA A 95 -15.18 6.62 -3.90
N LYS A 96 -16.11 5.95 -3.21
CA LYS A 96 -16.00 5.68 -1.77
C LYS A 96 -14.85 4.72 -1.46
N GLU A 97 -14.65 3.68 -2.26
CA GLU A 97 -13.55 2.73 -2.11
C GLU A 97 -12.19 3.39 -2.33
N LYS A 98 -12.03 4.16 -3.41
CA LYS A 98 -10.81 4.95 -3.67
C LYS A 98 -10.49 5.91 -2.51
N LYS A 99 -11.50 6.60 -1.97
CA LYS A 99 -11.32 7.51 -0.83
C LYS A 99 -10.95 6.75 0.46
N LYS A 100 -11.47 5.54 0.64
CA LYS A 100 -11.16 4.69 1.82
C LYS A 100 -9.74 4.13 1.74
N THR A 101 -9.30 3.69 0.56
CA THR A 101 -7.94 3.16 0.36
C THR A 101 -6.90 4.27 0.50
N GLN A 102 -7.13 5.44 -0.09
CA GLN A 102 -6.23 6.59 0.05
C GLN A 102 -6.03 7.01 1.51
N LYS A 103 -7.13 7.18 2.27
CA LYS A 103 -7.05 7.51 3.71
C LYS A 103 -6.32 6.44 4.53
N SER A 104 -6.45 5.16 4.17
CA SER A 104 -5.77 4.07 4.86
C SER A 104 -4.26 4.11 4.63
N LEU A 105 -3.83 4.44 3.41
CA LEU A 105 -2.41 4.60 3.07
C LEU A 105 -1.80 5.82 3.77
N GLU A 106 -2.45 6.98 3.71
CA GLU A 106 -2.02 8.19 4.42
C GLU A 106 -1.88 7.95 5.93
N LYS A 107 -2.81 7.21 6.53
CA LYS A 107 -2.73 6.85 7.95
C LYS A 107 -1.54 5.95 8.27
N LYS A 108 -1.22 4.98 7.40
CA LYS A 108 -0.07 4.08 7.60
C LYS A 108 1.26 4.81 7.46
N GLU A 109 1.35 5.77 6.53
CA GLU A 109 2.57 6.57 6.34
C GLU A 109 2.81 7.52 7.51
N THR A 110 1.77 8.22 7.95
CA THR A 110 1.86 9.10 9.12
C THR A 110 2.22 8.34 10.40
N GLU A 111 1.65 7.15 10.62
CA GLU A 111 2.01 6.31 11.78
C GLU A 111 3.47 5.83 11.72
N LYS A 112 3.98 5.47 10.54
CA LYS A 112 5.40 5.10 10.37
C LYS A 112 6.31 6.27 10.69
N LEU A 113 6.02 7.45 10.15
CA LEU A 113 6.80 8.66 10.38
C LEU A 113 6.84 9.01 11.86
N GLN A 114 5.67 9.06 12.52
CA GLN A 114 5.58 9.33 13.96
C GLN A 114 6.33 8.29 14.80
N ARG A 115 6.32 7.02 14.39
CA ARG A 115 7.05 5.97 15.09
C ARG A 115 8.56 6.10 14.93
N GLU A 116 9.03 6.57 13.78
CA GLU A 116 10.44 6.85 13.52
C GLU A 116 10.92 8.07 14.30
N GLU A 117 10.18 9.17 14.24
CA GLU A 117 10.43 10.38 15.03
C GLU A 117 10.46 10.07 16.53
N ALA A 118 9.50 9.30 17.04
CA ALA A 118 9.47 8.90 18.44
C ALA A 118 10.67 8.02 18.84
N LYS A 119 11.18 7.19 17.93
CA LYS A 119 12.42 6.41 18.18
C LYS A 119 13.63 7.33 18.19
N GLU A 120 13.68 8.31 17.30
CA GLU A 120 14.79 9.27 17.21
C GLU A 120 14.84 10.18 18.43
N ALA A 121 13.70 10.73 18.85
CA ALA A 121 13.57 11.48 20.10
C ALA A 121 14.06 10.67 21.31
N LYS A 122 13.71 9.37 21.39
CA LYS A 122 14.19 8.47 22.45
C LYS A 122 15.70 8.21 22.39
N LYS A 123 16.30 8.18 21.20
CA LYS A 123 17.77 8.10 21.05
C LYS A 123 18.41 9.40 21.51
N ALA A 124 17.87 10.56 21.11
CA ALA A 124 18.39 11.87 21.48
C ALA A 124 18.34 12.13 23.00
N ALA A 125 17.25 11.71 23.65
CA ALA A 125 17.07 11.85 25.10
C ALA A 125 17.87 10.83 25.93
N SER A 126 18.56 9.87 25.30
CA SER A 126 19.28 8.84 26.05
C SER A 126 20.59 9.37 26.65
N VAL A 127 20.80 9.04 27.92
CA VAL A 127 22.07 9.27 28.64
C VAL A 127 23.17 8.33 28.13
N LEU A 128 22.81 7.12 27.73
CA LEU A 128 23.77 6.13 27.23
C LEU A 128 24.03 6.37 25.75
N LYS A 129 25.30 6.51 25.35
CA LYS A 129 25.69 6.70 23.95
C LYS A 129 26.50 5.52 23.45
N CYS A 130 26.31 5.18 22.18
CA CYS A 130 27.13 4.19 21.51
C CYS A 130 28.56 4.71 21.36
N ARG A 131 29.55 3.92 21.78
CA ARG A 131 30.96 4.32 21.68
C ARG A 131 31.44 4.55 20.25
N LEU A 132 30.91 3.80 19.28
CA LEU A 132 31.34 3.90 17.88
C LEU A 132 30.65 5.04 17.11
N CYS A 133 29.31 5.10 17.11
CA CYS A 133 28.55 6.05 16.29
C CYS A 133 28.00 7.25 17.07
N GLY A 134 28.20 7.31 18.38
CA GLY A 134 27.72 8.40 19.24
C GLY A 134 26.20 8.45 19.44
N THR A 135 25.42 7.63 18.72
CA THR A 135 23.96 7.61 18.83
C THR A 135 23.52 7.13 20.22
N GLY A 136 22.52 7.79 20.79
CA GLY A 136 21.97 7.39 22.09
C GLY A 136 21.23 6.05 22.05
N ILE A 137 21.34 5.30 23.13
CA ILE A 137 20.80 3.95 23.30
C ILE A 137 19.54 4.07 24.19
N PRO A 138 18.32 3.92 23.65
CA PRO A 138 17.09 4.26 24.37
C PRO A 138 16.88 3.52 25.69
N LYS A 139 17.43 2.30 25.81
CA LYS A 139 17.31 1.45 26.98
C LYS A 139 18.63 0.72 27.24
N PRO A 140 19.09 0.64 28.50
CA PRO A 140 20.29 -0.13 28.84
C PRO A 140 20.21 -1.60 28.40
N SER A 141 19.03 -2.22 28.49
CA SER A 141 18.82 -3.63 28.09
C SER A 141 18.94 -3.89 26.59
N MET A 142 18.91 -2.83 25.75
CA MET A 142 19.14 -2.93 24.32
C MET A 142 20.60 -2.63 23.95
N ALA A 143 21.43 -2.27 24.92
CA ALA A 143 22.85 -2.03 24.69
C ALA A 143 23.57 -3.36 24.51
N PHE A 144 24.44 -3.41 23.51
CA PHE A 144 25.41 -4.48 23.37
C PHE A 144 26.65 -4.08 24.15
N SER A 145 27.04 -4.87 25.14
CA SER A 145 28.28 -4.65 25.90
C SER A 145 29.41 -5.49 25.32
N ARG A 146 30.59 -4.90 25.15
CA ARG A 146 31.82 -5.59 24.76
C ARG A 146 33.04 -4.82 25.27
N LEU A 147 33.97 -5.49 25.95
CA LEU A 147 35.17 -4.86 26.54
C LEU A 147 34.81 -3.63 27.39
N ASP A 148 33.78 -3.75 28.23
CA ASP A 148 33.24 -2.69 29.09
C ASP A 148 32.74 -1.41 28.36
N GLN A 149 32.56 -1.49 27.04
CA GLN A 149 31.99 -0.43 26.23
C GLN A 149 30.58 -0.80 25.73
N LEU A 150 29.72 0.22 25.59
CA LEU A 150 28.33 0.06 25.17
C LEU A 150 28.11 0.45 23.70
N PHE A 151 27.32 -0.35 23.00
CA PHE A 151 27.02 -0.19 21.57
C PHE A 151 25.53 -0.29 21.28
N CYS A 152 25.06 0.49 20.31
CA CYS A 152 23.65 0.48 19.89
C CYS A 152 23.27 -0.73 19.03
N SER A 153 24.25 -1.44 18.47
CA SER A 153 24.04 -2.62 17.63
C SER A 153 25.24 -3.57 17.66
N SER A 154 25.00 -4.84 17.33
CA SER A 154 26.06 -5.85 17.15
C SER A 154 27.04 -5.51 16.04
N LYS A 155 26.62 -4.74 15.02
CA LYS A 155 27.51 -4.23 13.97
C LYS A 155 28.52 -3.24 14.57
N CYS A 156 28.05 -2.29 15.37
CA CYS A 156 28.94 -1.31 16.02
C CYS A 156 29.93 -1.99 16.99
N ALA A 157 29.48 -2.95 17.79
CA ALA A 157 30.35 -3.70 18.70
C ALA A 157 31.42 -4.55 17.98
N ARG A 158 31.17 -4.97 16.73
CA ARG A 158 32.14 -5.72 15.92
C ARG A 158 33.14 -4.80 15.21
N THR A 159 32.68 -3.67 14.71
CA THR A 159 33.56 -2.72 14.00
C THR A 159 34.54 -2.03 14.95
N ALA A 160 34.11 -1.65 16.16
CA ALA A 160 34.97 -0.97 17.13
C ALA A 160 36.23 -1.79 17.51
N VAL A 161 36.13 -3.12 17.54
CA VAL A 161 37.28 -3.98 17.87
C VAL A 161 38.32 -4.02 16.76
N LYS A 162 37.93 -3.74 15.51
CA LYS A 162 38.88 -3.69 14.39
C LYS A 162 39.70 -2.41 14.39
N SER A 163 39.17 -1.31 14.94
CA SER A 163 39.88 -0.03 14.95
C SER A 163 40.93 0.11 16.05
N ASP A 164 40.86 -0.69 17.12
CA ASP A 164 41.84 -0.64 18.23
C ASP A 164 43.07 -1.56 17.99
N SER A 165 43.17 -2.22 16.83
CA SER A 165 44.25 -3.15 16.48
C SER A 165 45.26 -2.58 15.47
N THR A 166 45.35 -1.26 15.34
CA THR A 166 46.29 -0.56 14.45
C THR A 166 47.01 0.53 15.23
#